data_AF-A0A7X1LGF0-F1
#
_entry.id   AF-A0A7X1LGF0-F1
#
_cell.length_a   1.000
_cell.length_b   1.000
_cell.length_c   1.000
_cell.angle_alpha   90.00
_cell.angle_beta   90.00
_cell.angle_gamma   90.00
#
_symmetry.space_group_name_H-M   'P 1'
#
loop_
_entity.id
_entity.type
_entity.pdbx_description
1 polymer ?
#
loop_
_entity_poly.entity_id
_entity_poly.type
_entity_poly.pdbx_seq_one_letter_code
_entity_poly.pdbx_strand_id
1 'polypeptide(L)' 'LATPMKRHGTVEEIAAAALFLGFDATFTTGIELPIDGGISTVDAP' A
#
# COMPACT_ATOMS: atom_id res chain seq x y z
N LEU A 1 -4.50 -6.68 16.07
CA LEU A 1 -4.44 -6.06 14.73
C LEU A 1 -2.99 -6.07 14.30
N ALA A 2 -2.67 -6.83 13.26
CA ALA A 2 -1.29 -7.21 12.90
C ALA A 2 -0.49 -6.10 12.21
N THR A 3 -1.17 -5.09 11.64
CA THR A 3 -0.53 -4.00 10.91
C THR A 3 -0.16 -2.83 11.85
N PRO A 4 0.94 -2.10 11.60
CA PRO A 4 1.28 -0.87 12.32
C PRO A 4 0.17 0.17 12.38
N MET A 5 -0.65 0.28 11.32
CA MET A 5 -1.80 1.18 11.28
C MET A 5 -2.96 0.75 12.21
N LYS A 6 -2.89 -0.43 12.83
CA LYS A 6 -3.88 -0.95 13.79
C LYS A 6 -5.32 -0.90 13.25
N ARG A 7 -5.49 -1.18 11.96
CA ARG A 7 -6.80 -1.38 11.32
C ARG A 7 -6.68 -2.30 10.11
N HIS A 8 -7.81 -2.84 9.68
CA HIS A 8 -7.89 -3.48 8.37
C HIS A 8 -7.89 -2.42 7.28
N GLY A 9 -7.24 -2.73 6.16
CA GLY A 9 -7.37 -1.99 4.93
C GLY A 9 -8.72 -2.28 4.26
N THR A 10 -9.13 -1.43 3.33
CA THR A 10 -10.31 -1.68 2.48
C THR A 10 -9.90 -1.87 1.03
N VAL A 11 -10.80 -2.47 0.23
CA VAL A 11 -10.54 -2.70 -1.20
C VAL A 11 -10.44 -1.39 -1.98
N GLU A 12 -11.09 -0.33 -1.52
CA GLU A 12 -11.02 1.00 -2.09
C GLU A 12 -9.61 1.60 -1.99
N GLU A 13 -8.86 1.27 -0.95
CA GLU A 13 -7.47 1.74 -0.80
C GLU A 13 -6.55 1.09 -1.85
N ILE A 14 -6.79 -0.17 -2.17
CA ILE A 14 -6.09 -0.87 -3.26
C ILE A 14 -6.46 -0.26 -4.61
N ALA A 15 -7.76 -0.01 -4.84
CA ALA A 15 -8.23 0.60 -6.08
C ALA A 15 -7.65 2.01 -6.28
N ALA A 16 -7.60 2.83 -5.22
CA ALA A 16 -7.01 4.15 -5.26
C ALA A 16 -5.50 4.10 -5.57
N ALA A 17 -4.76 3.15 -4.98
CA ALA A 17 -3.34 2.95 -5.28
C ALA A 17 -3.11 2.51 -6.74
N ALA A 18 -3.96 1.63 -7.27
CA ALA A 18 -3.89 1.21 -8.67
C ALA A 18 -4.19 2.38 -9.63
N LEU A 19 -5.17 3.23 -9.32
CA LEU A 19 -5.45 4.44 -10.08
C LEU A 19 -4.28 5.42 -10.02
N PHE A 20 -3.70 5.65 -8.85
CA PHE A 20 -2.51 6.48 -8.71
C PHE A 20 -1.35 5.96 -9.58
N LEU A 21 -1.03 4.66 -9.50
CA LEU A 21 0.01 4.06 -10.33
C LEU A 21 -0.29 4.15 -11.84
N GLY A 22 -1.55 3.99 -12.21
CA GLY A 22 -1.98 4.01 -13.62
C GLY A 22 -1.97 5.40 -14.26
N PHE A 23 -2.16 6.47 -13.47
CA PHE A 23 -2.43 7.80 -14.02
C PHE A 23 -1.53 8.92 -13.46
N ASP A 24 -1.23 8.88 -12.16
CA ASP A 24 -0.58 10.00 -11.47
C ASP A 24 0.92 9.78 -11.21
N ALA A 25 1.37 8.53 -11.14
CA ALA A 25 2.74 8.14 -10.85
C ALA A 25 3.71 8.33 -12.05
N THR A 26 3.67 9.50 -12.69
CA THR A 26 4.30 9.79 -14.01
C THR A 26 5.83 9.71 -14.07
N PHE A 27 6.50 9.57 -12.93
CA PHE A 27 7.96 9.39 -12.84
C PHE A 27 8.36 8.21 -11.94
N THR A 28 7.43 7.27 -11.71
CA THR A 28 7.66 6.07 -10.89
C THR A 28 7.53 4.84 -11.76
N THR A 29 8.56 3.98 -11.77
CA THR A 29 8.55 2.72 -12.51
C THR A 29 9.50 1.71 -11.87
N GLY A 30 9.26 0.41 -12.09
CA GLY A 30 10.13 -0.68 -11.64
C GLY A 30 10.15 -0.92 -10.13
N ILE A 31 9.11 -0.50 -9.41
CA ILE A 31 8.99 -0.65 -7.96
C ILE A 31 7.73 -1.41 -7.58
N GLU A 32 7.73 -2.00 -6.39
CA GLU A 32 6.54 -2.51 -5.72
C GLU A 32 6.05 -1.46 -4.72
N LEU A 33 4.77 -1.09 -4.82
CA LEU A 33 4.14 -0.12 -3.93
C LEU A 33 3.34 -0.87 -2.84
N PRO A 34 3.83 -0.98 -1.60
CA PRO A 34 3.12 -1.71 -0.54
C PRO A 34 1.89 -0.93 -0.05
N ILE A 35 0.73 -1.59 -0.10
CA ILE A 35 -0.56 -1.08 0.39
C ILE A 35 -1.10 -2.04 1.46
N ASP A 36 -0.39 -2.13 2.58
CA ASP A 36 -0.55 -3.23 3.55
C ASP A 36 -0.66 -2.76 5.00
N GLY A 37 -0.85 -1.45 5.21
CA GLY A 37 -0.90 -0.85 6.54
C GLY A 37 0.44 -0.89 7.30
N GLY A 38 1.55 -1.11 6.60
CA GLY A 38 2.91 -1.15 7.11
C GLY A 38 3.41 -2.53 7.53
N ILE A 39 2.66 -3.61 7.26
CA ILE A 39 3.01 -4.96 7.76
C ILE A 39 4.39 -5.42 7.26
N SER A 40 4.77 -5.06 6.03
CA SER A 40 6.07 -5.44 5.45
C SER A 40 7.24 -4.55 5.89
N THR A 41 6.97 -3.47 6.65
CA THR A 41 7.98 -2.45 7.02
C THR A 41 8.50 -2.58 8.45
N VAL A 42 7.84 -3.41 9.25
CA VAL A 42 8.26 -3.70 10.61
C VAL A 42 8.64 -5.17 10.66
N ASP A 43 9.66 -5.50 11.46
CA ASP A 43 9.83 -6.87 11.93
C ASP A 43 8.67 -7.17 12.89
N ALA A 44 7.49 -7.43 12.32
CA ALA A 44 6.40 -8.02 13.07
C ALA A 44 6.89 -9.39 13.55
N PRO A 45 6.69 -9.77 14.83
CA PRO A 45 6.97 -11.12 15.28
C PRO A 45 6.18 -12.16 14.47
#